data_AF-A0A0A7UZM6-F1
#
_entry.id   AF-A0A0A7UZM6-F1
#
_cell.length_a   1.000
_cell.length_b   1.000
_cell.length_c   1.000
_cell.angle_alpha   90.00
_cell.angle_beta   90.00
_cell.angle_gamma   90.00
#
_symmetry.space_group_name_H-M   'P 1'
#
loop_
_entity.id
_entity.type
_entity.pdbx_description
1 polymer ?
#
loop_
_entity_poly.entity_id
_entity_poly.type
_entity_poly.pdbx_seq_one_letter_code
_entity_poly.pdbx_strand_id
1 'polypeptide(L)'
;MKIITIGLITGLLVLTAYIVISDVTNFETDAERINSIYSETEIFSEAPYSGNTDEKAQHLIIIAKDSWKPGCEVDDLCFLPYEKTINAGETVLFVNEDEFEHNVRLRGDPNYLHFPTDVIRQNEYFVYKFYEMGEYQYHCTLHPWMEGVINIR
;
A
#
# COMPACT_ATOMS: atom_id res chain seq x y z
N MET A 1 43.56 19.84 53.16
CA MET A 1 42.33 20.63 53.03
C MET A 1 41.50 20.00 51.90
N LYS A 2 40.33 19.45 52.22
CA LYS A 2 39.34 18.94 51.26
C LYS A 2 38.64 20.10 50.53
N ILE A 3 38.08 19.82 49.34
CA ILE A 3 36.81 20.30 48.71
C ILE A 3 37.04 20.26 47.18
N ILE A 4 36.57 19.22 46.45
CA ILE A 4 35.24 18.94 45.85
C ILE A 4 35.12 19.41 44.38
N THR A 5 34.70 18.42 43.57
CA THR A 5 34.27 18.29 42.17
C THR A 5 33.51 19.44 41.50
N ILE A 6 33.51 19.46 40.15
CA ILE A 6 32.33 19.34 39.27
C ILE A 6 32.80 18.73 37.92
N GLY A 7 32.14 17.68 37.47
CA GLY A 7 32.39 17.06 36.16
C GLY A 7 31.59 17.72 35.03
N LEU A 8 31.87 17.33 33.78
CA LEU A 8 30.87 17.38 32.72
C LEU A 8 31.03 16.18 31.80
N ILE A 9 29.94 15.44 31.70
CA ILE A 9 29.73 14.23 30.92
C ILE A 9 29.61 14.64 29.46
N THR A 10 30.62 14.36 28.63
CA THR A 10 30.52 14.47 27.17
C THR A 10 30.66 13.08 26.57
N GLY A 11 29.61 12.26 26.70
CA GLY A 11 29.64 10.89 26.20
C GLY A 11 28.31 10.16 26.14
N LEU A 12 27.17 10.86 26.09
CA LEU A 12 25.86 10.20 26.06
C LEU A 12 24.85 10.77 25.04
N LEU A 13 25.20 11.82 24.29
CA LEU A 13 24.24 12.42 23.34
C LEU A 13 24.29 11.84 21.91
N VAL A 14 25.35 11.11 21.55
CA VAL A 14 25.54 10.64 20.16
C VAL A 14 24.95 9.23 19.93
N LEU A 15 24.77 8.43 20.99
CA LEU A 15 24.23 7.08 20.86
C LEU A 15 22.69 7.05 20.78
N THR A 16 22.00 8.00 21.42
CA THR A 16 20.54 8.09 21.40
C THR A 16 20.02 8.57 20.04
N ALA A 17 20.74 9.46 19.35
CA ALA A 17 20.41 9.85 17.98
C ALA A 17 20.58 8.69 16.98
N TYR A 18 21.55 7.80 17.19
CA TYR A 18 21.76 6.64 16.32
C TYR A 18 20.61 5.62 16.44
N ILE A 19 20.14 5.36 17.66
CA ILE A 19 19.02 4.44 17.92
C ILE A 19 17.70 5.02 17.42
N VAL A 20 17.50 6.34 17.50
CA VAL A 20 16.29 6.99 16.97
C VAL A 20 16.26 6.98 15.43
N ILE A 21 17.41 6.96 14.74
CA ILE A 21 17.45 6.88 13.28
C ILE A 21 17.22 5.45 12.78
N SER A 22 17.65 4.41 13.51
CA SER A 22 17.43 3.01 13.08
C SER A 22 15.95 2.59 13.05
N ASP A 23 15.09 3.25 13.84
CA ASP A 23 13.65 2.97 13.86
C ASP A 23 12.85 3.80 12.84
N VAL A 24 13.44 4.81 12.20
CA VAL A 24 12.75 5.71 11.25
C VAL A 24 12.99 5.34 9.77
N THR A 25 13.93 4.44 9.47
CA THR A 25 14.37 4.19 8.08
C THR A 25 13.94 2.86 7.46
N ASN A 26 13.17 2.02 8.14
CA ASN A 26 12.64 0.79 7.52
C ASN A 26 11.32 1.05 6.79
N PHE A 27 11.31 2.03 5.86
CA PHE A 27 10.25 2.11 4.88
C PHE A 27 10.49 0.99 3.87
N GLU A 28 9.75 -0.11 4.03
CA GLU A 28 9.74 -1.19 3.04
C GLU A 28 9.36 -0.60 1.69
N THR A 29 10.20 -0.82 0.69
CA THR A 29 9.92 -0.36 -0.67
C THR A 29 8.82 -1.22 -1.29
N ASP A 30 8.07 -0.67 -2.26
CA ASP A 30 7.13 -1.46 -3.06
C ASP A 30 7.76 -2.77 -3.57
N ALA A 31 9.00 -2.71 -4.05
CA ALA A 31 9.69 -3.87 -4.59
C ALA A 31 9.91 -4.96 -3.53
N GLU A 32 10.31 -4.59 -2.31
CA GLU A 32 10.46 -5.53 -1.19
C GLU A 32 9.12 -6.13 -0.79
N ARG A 33 8.09 -5.29 -0.64
CA ARG A 33 6.74 -5.71 -0.26
C ARG A 33 6.09 -6.63 -1.29
N ILE A 34 6.17 -6.27 -2.56
CA ILE A 34 5.68 -7.08 -3.68
C ILE A 34 6.37 -8.44 -3.70
N ASN A 35 7.70 -8.49 -3.48
CA ASN A 35 8.42 -9.76 -3.42
C ASN A 35 7.96 -10.62 -2.21
N SER A 36 7.71 -10.01 -1.05
CA SER A 36 7.17 -10.72 0.11
C SER A 36 5.80 -11.31 -0.19
N ILE A 37 4.87 -10.50 -0.74
CA ILE A 37 3.52 -10.93 -1.12
C ILE A 37 3.59 -12.13 -2.07
N TYR A 38 4.38 -12.06 -3.14
CA TYR A 38 4.55 -13.18 -4.07
C TYR A 38 5.15 -14.42 -3.42
N SER A 39 6.02 -14.28 -2.41
CA SER A 39 6.64 -15.42 -1.72
C SER A 39 5.70 -16.09 -0.70
N GLU A 40 4.82 -15.31 -0.05
CA GLU A 40 3.85 -15.81 0.92
C GLU A 40 2.66 -16.50 0.24
N THR A 41 2.36 -16.10 -1.00
CA THR A 41 1.15 -16.51 -1.73
C THR A 41 1.34 -17.69 -2.67
N GLU A 42 2.48 -18.40 -2.68
CA GLU A 42 2.65 -19.68 -3.40
C GLU A 42 1.64 -20.77 -2.96
N ILE A 43 0.80 -20.51 -1.95
CA ILE A 43 -0.23 -21.42 -1.43
C ILE A 43 -1.64 -21.13 -2.01
N PHE A 44 -1.90 -19.97 -2.64
CA PHE A 44 -3.18 -19.70 -3.31
C PHE A 44 -3.05 -19.92 -4.82
N SER A 45 -3.07 -21.19 -5.24
CA SER A 45 -2.88 -21.62 -6.63
C SER A 45 -4.05 -21.30 -7.58
N GLU A 46 -5.01 -20.44 -7.22
CA GLU A 46 -6.12 -20.09 -8.11
C GLU A 46 -6.55 -18.62 -7.96
N ALA A 47 -5.86 -17.73 -8.65
CA ALA A 47 -6.56 -16.70 -9.41
C ALA A 47 -5.98 -16.70 -10.82
N PRO A 48 -6.53 -17.49 -11.76
CA PRO A 48 -6.22 -17.30 -13.18
C PRO A 48 -6.58 -15.85 -13.53
N TYR A 49 -5.58 -14.99 -13.68
CA TYR A 49 -5.72 -13.58 -14.05
C TYR A 49 -6.83 -12.84 -13.27
N SER A 50 -6.56 -12.52 -12.01
CA SER A 50 -7.28 -11.45 -11.32
C SER A 50 -6.73 -10.11 -11.80
N GLY A 51 -7.47 -9.41 -12.66
CA GLY A 51 -7.05 -8.14 -13.28
C GLY A 51 -6.94 -8.21 -14.80
N ASN A 52 -6.03 -7.43 -15.40
CA ASN A 52 -5.88 -7.33 -16.85
C ASN A 52 -4.51 -7.78 -17.40
N THR A 53 -3.64 -8.34 -16.55
CA THR A 53 -2.28 -8.77 -16.93
C THR A 53 -1.74 -9.86 -16.00
N ASP A 54 -0.79 -10.67 -16.50
CA ASP A 54 0.09 -11.58 -15.73
C ASP A 54 1.49 -10.99 -15.48
N GLU A 55 1.76 -9.78 -15.95
CA GLU A 55 3.04 -9.14 -15.73
C GLU A 55 3.28 -8.92 -14.23
N LYS A 56 4.55 -9.04 -13.82
CA LYS A 56 4.94 -8.74 -12.45
C LYS A 56 4.60 -7.28 -12.13
N ALA A 57 4.03 -7.05 -10.95
CA ALA A 57 3.75 -5.71 -10.48
C ALA A 57 5.02 -4.91 -10.21
N GLN A 58 4.97 -3.62 -10.52
CA GLN A 58 6.04 -2.64 -10.26
C GLN A 58 5.69 -1.72 -9.10
N HIS A 59 4.40 -1.54 -8.85
CA HIS A 59 3.83 -0.66 -7.85
C HIS A 59 2.85 -1.41 -6.96
N LEU A 60 2.66 -0.89 -5.76
CA LEU A 60 1.77 -1.46 -4.75
C LEU A 60 0.72 -0.44 -4.30
N ILE A 61 -0.51 -0.93 -4.14
CA ILE A 61 -1.57 -0.32 -3.35
C ILE A 61 -2.06 -1.35 -2.34
N ILE A 62 -2.06 -0.99 -1.06
CA ILE A 62 -2.59 -1.82 0.03
C ILE A 62 -3.97 -1.30 0.41
N ILE A 63 -4.95 -2.19 0.46
CA ILE A 63 -6.23 -1.92 1.11
C ILE A 63 -6.02 -2.12 2.60
N ALA A 64 -6.06 -1.03 3.35
CA ALA A 64 -5.58 -1.01 4.73
C ALA A 64 -6.48 -1.81 5.67
N LYS A 65 -5.87 -2.37 6.73
CA LYS A 65 -6.62 -2.93 7.86
C LYS A 65 -7.58 -1.91 8.45
N ASP A 66 -8.72 -2.42 8.92
CA ASP A 66 -9.79 -1.62 9.52
C ASP A 66 -10.47 -0.62 8.56
N SER A 67 -10.21 -0.69 7.25
CA SER A 67 -10.79 0.22 6.25
C SER A 67 -12.25 -0.12 5.89
N TRP A 68 -12.72 -1.31 6.26
CA TRP A 68 -14.13 -1.73 6.15
C TRP A 68 -15.11 -0.94 7.03
N LYS A 69 -14.60 -0.18 8.00
CA LYS A 69 -15.39 0.79 8.79
C LYS A 69 -14.91 2.22 8.49
N PRO A 70 -15.78 3.23 8.65
CA PRO A 70 -15.37 4.63 8.53
C PRO A 70 -14.26 5.01 9.53
N GLY A 71 -13.42 5.96 9.13
CA GLY A 71 -12.35 6.57 9.91
C GLY A 71 -11.06 6.74 9.10
N CYS A 72 -10.75 5.83 8.18
CA CYS A 72 -9.53 5.89 7.37
C CYS A 72 -9.53 7.05 6.36
N GLU A 73 -10.71 7.52 5.95
CA GLU A 73 -10.91 8.61 4.99
C GLU A 73 -10.55 9.99 5.54
N VAL A 74 -10.39 10.11 6.86
CA VAL A 74 -10.04 11.37 7.51
C VAL A 74 -8.58 11.75 7.23
N ASP A 75 -7.72 10.74 7.11
CA ASP A 75 -6.26 10.89 6.97
C ASP A 75 -5.75 10.26 5.65
N ASP A 76 -6.63 9.93 4.72
CA ASP A 76 -6.30 9.29 3.43
C ASP A 76 -5.53 7.96 3.61
N LEU A 77 -5.99 7.13 4.56
CA LEU A 77 -5.34 5.86 4.93
C LEU A 77 -6.11 4.60 4.51
N CYS A 78 -7.17 4.74 3.72
CA CYS A 78 -7.98 3.58 3.30
C CYS A 78 -7.27 2.72 2.25
N PHE A 79 -6.70 3.38 1.24
CA PHE A 79 -5.79 2.80 0.27
C PHE A 79 -4.41 3.40 0.50
N LEU A 80 -3.36 2.57 0.52
CA LEU A 80 -2.01 2.99 0.87
C LEU A 80 -1.04 2.74 -0.29
N PRO A 81 -0.37 3.79 -0.81
CA PRO A 81 -0.68 5.20 -0.58
C PRO A 81 -2.05 5.59 -1.18
N TYR A 82 -2.64 6.67 -0.67
CA TYR A 82 -3.85 7.24 -1.24
C TYR A 82 -3.65 7.70 -2.69
N GLU A 83 -2.53 8.38 -2.93
CA GLU A 83 -2.13 8.86 -4.25
C GLU A 83 -0.85 8.16 -4.72
N LYS A 84 -0.89 7.62 -5.94
CA LYS A 84 0.26 6.99 -6.58
C LYS A 84 0.52 7.61 -7.94
N THR A 85 1.77 7.97 -8.24
CA THR A 85 2.19 8.38 -9.58
C THR A 85 3.00 7.26 -10.23
N ILE A 86 2.60 6.83 -11.43
CA ILE A 86 3.26 5.80 -12.22
C ILE A 86 3.37 6.25 -13.69
N ASN A 87 4.20 5.58 -14.49
CA ASN A 87 4.29 5.86 -15.92
C ASN A 87 3.31 4.99 -16.72
N ALA A 88 2.90 5.48 -17.89
CA ALA A 88 2.10 4.69 -18.82
C ALA A 88 2.76 3.34 -19.16
N GLY A 89 1.98 2.27 -19.08
CA GLY A 89 2.43 0.88 -19.27
C GLY A 89 2.94 0.18 -18.01
N GLU A 90 2.94 0.85 -16.85
CA GLU A 90 3.33 0.22 -15.58
C GLU A 90 2.17 -0.54 -14.91
N THR A 91 2.55 -1.43 -13.99
CA THR A 91 1.67 -2.42 -13.34
C THR A 91 1.55 -2.14 -11.85
N VAL A 92 0.32 -2.21 -11.33
CA VAL A 92 -0.02 -2.01 -9.92
C VAL A 92 -0.60 -3.31 -9.37
N LEU A 93 -0.04 -3.78 -8.25
CA LEU A 93 -0.63 -4.81 -7.42
C LEU A 93 -1.54 -4.14 -6.39
N PHE A 94 -2.79 -4.58 -6.32
CA PHE A 94 -3.70 -4.25 -5.23
C PHE A 94 -3.82 -5.48 -4.33
N VAL A 95 -3.58 -5.33 -3.03
CA VAL A 95 -3.73 -6.41 -2.05
C VAL A 95 -4.71 -6.00 -0.96
N ASN A 96 -5.56 -6.93 -0.56
CA ASN A 96 -6.46 -6.72 0.56
C ASN A 96 -5.84 -7.20 1.88
N GLU A 97 -5.33 -6.28 2.70
CA GLU A 97 -4.86 -6.61 4.06
C GLU A 97 -5.96 -6.44 5.13
N ASP A 98 -7.13 -5.94 4.74
CA ASP A 98 -8.31 -5.89 5.59
C ASP A 98 -8.94 -7.28 5.77
N GLU A 99 -9.78 -7.43 6.80
CA GLU A 99 -10.46 -8.69 7.09
C GLU A 99 -11.77 -8.89 6.32
N PHE A 100 -12.34 -7.82 5.74
CA PHE A 100 -13.56 -7.86 4.93
C PHE A 100 -13.27 -7.75 3.43
N GLU A 101 -14.26 -8.11 2.63
CA GLU A 101 -14.17 -8.02 1.17
C GLU A 101 -14.16 -6.57 0.70
N HIS A 102 -13.27 -6.26 -0.24
CA HIS A 102 -13.15 -4.94 -0.85
C HIS A 102 -13.19 -5.04 -2.36
N ASN A 103 -13.25 -3.88 -3.03
CA ASN A 103 -13.10 -3.81 -4.47
C ASN A 103 -12.51 -2.48 -4.91
N VAL A 104 -12.10 -2.43 -6.18
CA VAL A 104 -11.53 -1.25 -6.81
C VAL A 104 -12.30 -0.96 -8.09
N ARG A 105 -13.02 0.16 -8.11
CA ARG A 105 -13.76 0.65 -9.28
C ARG A 105 -13.38 2.09 -9.59
N LEU A 106 -13.07 2.37 -10.86
CA LEU A 106 -12.80 3.74 -11.31
C LEU A 106 -14.07 4.60 -11.17
N ARG A 107 -13.91 5.86 -10.76
CA ARG A 107 -14.99 6.84 -10.77
C ARG A 107 -15.35 7.13 -12.24
N GLY A 108 -16.64 7.08 -12.57
CA GLY A 108 -17.13 7.30 -13.94
C GLY A 108 -17.04 6.09 -14.88
N ASP A 109 -16.44 4.96 -14.44
CA ASP A 109 -16.45 3.69 -15.17
C ASP A 109 -17.36 2.67 -14.46
N PRO A 110 -18.23 1.94 -15.16
CA PRO A 110 -19.02 0.88 -14.55
C PRO A 110 -18.18 -0.36 -14.16
N ASN A 111 -16.99 -0.55 -14.72
CA ASN A 111 -16.21 -1.78 -14.58
C ASN A 111 -15.28 -1.76 -13.36
N TYR A 112 -15.20 -2.90 -12.68
CA TYR A 112 -14.20 -3.16 -11.65
C TYR A 112 -12.84 -3.48 -12.27
N LEU A 113 -11.77 -3.11 -11.58
CA LEU A 113 -10.41 -3.46 -12.01
C LEU A 113 -10.08 -4.94 -11.74
N HIS A 114 -10.80 -5.56 -10.81
CA HIS A 114 -10.71 -6.98 -10.48
C HIS A 114 -11.75 -7.81 -11.26
N PHE A 115 -11.36 -8.99 -11.72
CA PHE A 115 -12.17 -9.94 -12.51
C PHE A 115 -11.68 -11.38 -12.21
N PRO A 116 -12.46 -12.46 -12.34
CA PRO A 116 -13.88 -12.55 -12.71
C PRO A 116 -14.85 -12.13 -11.61
N THR A 117 -14.37 -11.93 -10.38
CA THR A 117 -15.19 -11.42 -9.29
C THR A 117 -15.01 -9.92 -9.14
N ASP A 118 -16.08 -9.23 -8.76
CA ASP A 118 -16.03 -7.81 -8.47
C ASP A 118 -15.44 -7.50 -7.09
N VAL A 119 -14.99 -8.51 -6.34
CA VAL A 119 -14.50 -8.39 -4.95
C VAL A 119 -13.17 -9.12 -4.75
N ILE A 120 -12.39 -8.62 -3.80
CA ILE A 120 -11.07 -9.08 -3.38
C ILE A 120 -11.20 -9.45 -1.89
N ARG A 121 -11.00 -10.72 -1.54
CA ARG A 121 -11.09 -11.20 -0.15
C ARG A 121 -9.82 -10.91 0.62
N GLN A 122 -9.86 -11.10 1.94
CA GLN A 122 -8.68 -10.98 2.79
C GLN A 122 -7.51 -11.80 2.23
N ASN A 123 -6.35 -11.14 2.11
CA ASN A 123 -5.09 -11.63 1.55
C ASN A 123 -5.12 -12.01 0.06
N GLU A 124 -6.22 -11.82 -0.65
CA GLU A 124 -6.23 -11.89 -2.11
C GLU A 124 -5.58 -10.61 -2.71
N TYR A 125 -5.00 -10.76 -3.89
CA TYR A 125 -4.45 -9.66 -4.65
C TYR A 125 -4.77 -9.81 -6.15
N PHE A 126 -4.59 -8.70 -6.87
CA PHE A 126 -4.75 -8.66 -8.32
C PHE A 126 -3.77 -7.66 -8.94
N VAL A 127 -3.45 -7.83 -10.22
CA VAL A 127 -2.52 -6.93 -10.94
C VAL A 127 -3.23 -6.23 -12.10
N TYR A 128 -3.07 -4.92 -12.16
CA TYR A 128 -3.62 -4.08 -13.22
C TYR A 128 -2.55 -3.25 -13.90
N LYS A 129 -2.56 -3.26 -15.23
CA LYS A 129 -1.71 -2.44 -16.10
C LYS A 129 -2.48 -1.24 -16.63
N PHE A 130 -1.93 -0.06 -16.38
CA PHE A 130 -2.50 1.21 -16.86
C PHE A 130 -1.79 1.64 -18.14
N TYR A 131 -2.54 1.89 -19.22
CA TYR A 131 -1.97 2.20 -20.54
C TYR A 131 -2.05 3.68 -20.91
N GLU A 132 -3.13 4.35 -20.54
CA GLU A 132 -3.40 5.71 -20.98
C GLU A 132 -2.99 6.72 -19.90
N MET A 133 -2.43 7.84 -20.32
CA MET A 133 -2.07 8.93 -19.41
C MET A 133 -3.33 9.59 -18.84
N GLY A 134 -3.26 10.08 -17.60
CA GLY A 134 -4.37 10.77 -16.95
C GLY A 134 -4.45 10.54 -15.45
N GLU A 135 -5.48 11.14 -14.85
CA GLU A 135 -5.83 10.94 -13.44
C GLU A 135 -6.95 9.90 -13.33
N TYR A 136 -6.70 8.86 -12.55
CA TYR A 136 -7.61 7.73 -12.32
C TYR A 136 -8.05 7.74 -10.86
N GLN A 137 -9.18 8.37 -10.59
CA GLN A 137 -9.83 8.30 -9.29
C GLN A 137 -10.58 6.97 -9.17
N TYR A 138 -10.43 6.28 -8.04
CA TYR A 138 -11.09 5.01 -7.77
C TYR A 138 -11.66 4.96 -6.36
N HIS A 139 -12.56 4.00 -6.14
CA HIS A 139 -13.20 3.79 -4.85
C HIS A 139 -13.57 2.33 -4.63
N CYS A 140 -13.82 1.99 -3.36
CA CYS A 140 -14.55 0.78 -3.02
C CYS A 140 -16.07 1.04 -3.06
N THR A 141 -16.83 0.19 -3.74
CA THR A 141 -18.30 0.31 -3.81
C THR A 141 -19.00 -0.24 -2.59
N LEU A 142 -18.36 -1.16 -1.86
CA LEU A 142 -18.87 -1.71 -0.59
C LEU A 142 -18.68 -0.73 0.58
N HIS A 143 -17.63 0.08 0.49
CA HIS A 143 -17.20 1.01 1.53
C HIS A 143 -17.00 2.41 0.93
N PRO A 144 -18.08 3.19 0.70
CA PRO A 144 -18.04 4.37 -0.17
C PRO A 144 -17.16 5.54 0.32
N TRP A 145 -16.67 5.50 1.56
CA TRP A 145 -15.70 6.46 2.10
C TRP A 145 -14.27 6.20 1.62
N MET A 146 -13.98 5.01 1.08
CA MET A 146 -12.65 4.66 0.61
C MET A 146 -12.43 5.21 -0.80
N GLU A 147 -11.50 6.13 -0.93
CA GLU A 147 -11.10 6.75 -2.20
C GLU A 147 -9.59 6.69 -2.37
N GLY A 148 -9.14 6.65 -3.62
CA GLY A 148 -7.73 6.76 -3.97
C GLY A 148 -7.55 7.29 -5.39
N VAL A 149 -6.32 7.67 -5.71
CA VAL A 149 -5.97 8.27 -7.00
C VAL A 149 -4.69 7.65 -7.55
N ILE A 150 -4.70 7.30 -8.84
CA ILE A 150 -3.50 6.95 -9.59
C ILE A 150 -3.30 7.98 -10.70
N ASN A 151 -2.15 8.65 -10.70
CA ASN A 151 -1.71 9.56 -11.75
C ASN A 151 -0.79 8.83 -12.73
N ILE A 152 -1.19 8.74 -13.99
CA ILE A 152 -0.41 8.15 -15.07
C ILE A 152 0.23 9.24 -15.91
N ARG A 153 1.56 9.22 -16.00
CA ARG A 153 2.36 10.20 -16.76
C ARG A 153 3.23 9.57 -17.85
#